data_AF-X1EXN8-F1
#
_entry.id   AF-X1EXN8-F1
#
_cell.length_a   1.000
_cell.length_b   1.000
_cell.length_c   1.000
_cell.angle_alpha   90.00
_cell.angle_beta   90.00
_cell.angle_gamma   90.00
#
_symmetry.space_group_name_H-M   'P 1'
#
loop_
_entity.id
_entity.type
_entity.pdbx_description
1 polymer ?
#
loop_
_entity_poly.entity_id
_entity_poly.type
_entity_poly.pdbx_seq_one_letter_code
_entity_poly.pdbx_strand_id
1 'polypeptide(L)' 'LVENQERVKFPPGIGEWTEIADIVTTALQNALTGVQTTEEALSEAHNTVNKILSE' A
#
# COMPACT_ATOMS: atom_id res chain seq x y z
N LEU A 1 -8.75 -18.41 22.31
CA LEU A 1 -8.88 -18.69 20.87
C LEU A 1 -8.90 -17.34 20.19
N VAL A 2 -7.77 -16.92 19.61
CA VAL A 2 -7.68 -15.64 18.90
C VAL A 2 -8.60 -15.77 17.68
N GLU A 3 -9.61 -14.91 17.59
CA GLU A 3 -10.54 -14.86 16.48
C GLU A 3 -9.78 -14.49 15.20
N ASN A 4 -9.36 -15.51 14.45
CA ASN A 4 -9.07 -15.43 13.02
C ASN A 4 -10.40 -15.19 12.27
N GLN A 5 -11.06 -14.07 12.51
CA GLN A 5 -12.02 -13.58 11.54
C GLN A 5 -11.18 -12.98 10.40
N GLU A 6 -11.11 -13.71 9.28
CA GLU A 6 -10.75 -13.17 7.98
C GLU A 6 -11.66 -11.96 7.72
N ARG A 7 -11.22 -10.78 8.15
CA ARG A 7 -11.86 -9.54 7.75
C ARG A 7 -11.56 -9.39 6.28
N VAL A 8 -12.50 -9.81 5.44
CA VAL A 8 -12.50 -9.48 4.01
C VAL A 8 -12.42 -7.97 3.94
N LYS A 9 -11.24 -7.45 3.57
CA LYS A 9 -11.04 -6.02 3.34
C LYS A 9 -11.55 -5.74 1.95
N PHE A 10 -12.70 -5.10 1.85
CA PHE A 10 -13.19 -4.62 0.57
C PHE A 10 -12.33 -3.47 0.09
N PRO A 11 -12.00 -3.41 -1.21
CA PRO A 11 -11.48 -2.22 -1.85
C PRO A 11 -12.31 -0.98 -1.48
N PRO A 12 -11.68 0.14 -1.06
CA PRO A 12 -12.30 1.45 -1.07
C PRO A 12 -12.97 1.76 -2.41
N GLY A 13 -14.17 2.35 -2.35
CA GLY A 13 -14.94 2.77 -3.52
C GLY A 13 -14.48 4.10 -4.12
N ILE A 14 -13.17 4.35 -4.17
CA ILE A 14 -12.56 5.54 -4.78
C ILE A 14 -11.96 5.16 -6.15
N GLY A 15 -11.93 6.11 -7.08
CA GLY A 15 -11.48 5.84 -8.46
C GLY A 15 -10.01 5.45 -8.54
N GLU A 16 -9.22 5.98 -7.61
CA GLU A 16 -7.77 5.89 -7.53
C GLU A 16 -7.31 4.61 -6.83
N TRP A 17 -8.24 3.77 -6.32
CA TRP A 17 -7.88 2.62 -5.48
C TRP A 17 -6.94 1.63 -6.19
N THR A 18 -7.16 1.40 -7.49
CA THR A 18 -6.31 0.48 -8.27
C THR A 18 -4.87 0.98 -8.32
N GLU A 19 -4.67 2.28 -8.53
CA GLU A 19 -3.35 2.91 -8.56
C GLU A 19 -2.69 2.89 -7.17
N ILE A 20 -3.45 3.17 -6.11
CA ILE A 20 -2.98 3.09 -4.72
C ILE A 20 -2.53 1.67 -4.37
N ALA A 21 -3.29 0.65 -4.77
CA ALA A 21 -2.95 -0.75 -4.53
C ALA A 21 -1.64 -1.15 -5.22
N ASP A 22 -1.42 -0.68 -6.45
CA ASP A 22 -0.19 -0.93 -7.21
C ASP A 22 1.04 -0.27 -6.56
N ILE A 23 0.89 0.97 -6.09
CA ILE A 23 1.96 1.69 -5.37
C ILE A 23 2.38 0.93 -4.12
N VAL A 24 1.41 0.53 -3.28
CA VAL A 24 1.69 -0.18 -2.03
C VAL A 24 2.28 -1.57 -2.31
N THR A 25 1.80 -2.26 -3.34
CA THR A 25 2.33 -3.57 -3.74
C THR A 25 3.78 -3.44 -4.22
N THR A 26 4.09 -2.42 -5.01
CA THR A 26 5.45 -2.16 -5.50
C THR A 26 6.41 -1.85 -4.35
N ALA A 27 5.99 -1.01 -3.39
CA ALA A 27 6.80 -0.72 -2.22
C ALA A 27 7.09 -1.97 -1.38
N LEU A 28 6.08 -2.83 -1.20
CA LEU A 28 6.27 -4.10 -0.50
C LEU A 28 7.27 -5.00 -1.26
N GLN A 29 7.17 -5.09 -2.58
CA GLN A 29 8.11 -5.85 -3.40
C GLN A 29 9.54 -5.31 -3.25
N ASN A 30 9.73 -3.99 -3.39
CA ASN A 30 11.04 -3.36 -3.25
C ASN A 30 11.69 -3.64 -1.89
N ALA A 31 10.90 -3.56 -0.82
CA ALA A 31 11.34 -3.87 0.54
C ALA A 31 11.74 -5.36 0.67
N LEU A 32 10.90 -6.27 0.17
CA LEU A 32 11.14 -7.72 0.27
C LEU A 32 12.32 -8.19 -0.58
N THR A 33 12.57 -7.55 -1.73
CA THR A 33 13.70 -7.89 -2.60
C THR A 33 14.99 -7.16 -2.24
N GLY A 34 14.95 -6.26 -1.25
CA GLY A 34 16.11 -5.47 -0.82
C GLY A 34 16.54 -4.39 -1.82
N VAL A 35 15.64 -3.99 -2.74
CA VAL A 35 15.87 -2.85 -3.65
C VAL A 35 15.84 -1.53 -2.86
N GLN A 36 14.96 -1.47 -1.86
CA GLN A 36 14.88 -0.39 -0.87
C GLN A 36 14.79 -0.99 0.52
N THR A 37 15.14 -0.21 1.55
CA THR A 37 14.75 -0.58 2.92
C THR A 37 13.23 -0.51 3.07
N THR A 38 12.70 -1.25 4.05
CA THR A 38 11.26 -1.22 4.36
C THR A 38 10.78 0.20 4.66
N GLU A 39 11.54 0.95 5.44
CA GLU A 39 11.24 2.33 5.84
C GLU A 39 11.21 3.27 4.63
N GLU A 40 12.19 3.18 3.73
CA GLU A 40 12.24 4.00 2.51
C GLU A 40 11.06 3.69 1.59
N ALA A 41 10.81 2.41 1.29
CA ALA A 41 9.76 2.00 0.37
C ALA A 41 8.36 2.41 0.88
N LEU A 42 8.09 2.22 2.17
CA LEU A 42 6.80 2.59 2.76
C LEU A 42 6.62 4.10 2.89
N SER A 43 7.68 4.84 3.20
CA SER A 43 7.65 6.31 3.26
C SER A 43 7.37 6.91 1.87
N GLU A 44 8.04 6.40 0.83
CA GLU A 44 7.82 6.82 -0.56
C GLU A 44 6.39 6.53 -1.01
N ALA A 45 5.90 5.30 -0.79
CA ALA A 45 4.51 4.95 -1.11
C ALA A 45 3.50 5.84 -0.39
N HIS A 46 3.71 6.14 0.91
CA HIS A 46 2.82 7.01 1.67
C HIS A 46 2.75 8.42 1.06
N ASN A 47 3.90 8.99 0.69
CA ASN A 47 3.95 10.32 0.08
C ASN A 47 3.26 10.35 -1.29
N THR A 48 3.47 9.32 -2.11
CA THR A 48 2.85 9.21 -3.44
C THR A 48 1.34 9.03 -3.34
N VAL A 49 0.85 8.18 -2.44
CA VAL A 49 -0.59 8.00 -2.20
C VAL A 49 -1.24 9.29 -1.71
N ASN A 50 -0.60 10.01 -0.78
CA ASN A 50 -1.12 11.30 -0.32
C ASN A 50 -1.19 12.33 -1.45
N LYS A 51 -0.24 12.31 -2.38
CA LYS A 51 -0.27 13.20 -3.55
C LYS A 51 -1.49 12.90 -4.42
N ILE A 52 -1.72 11.63 -4.77
CA ILE A 52 -2.89 11.20 -5.57
C ILE A 52 -4.20 11.62 -4.91
N LEU A 53 -4.32 11.42 -3.59
CA LEU A 53 -5.54 11.77 -2.85
C LEU A 53 -5.73 13.29 -2.65
N SER A 54 -4.72 14.09 -2.98
CA SER A 54 -4.76 15.56 -2.86
C SER A 54 -5.05 16.27 -4.18
N GLU A 55 -5.09 15.53 -5.30
CA GLU A 55 -5.44 16.03 -6.64
C GLU A 55 -6.97 16.07 -6.85
#